data_AF-S4RMT4-F1
#
_entry.id   AF-S4RMT4-F1
#
_cell.length_a   1.000
_cell.length_b   1.000
_cell.length_c   1.000
_cell.angle_alpha   90.00
_cell.angle_beta   90.00
_cell.angle_gamma   90.00
#
_symmetry.space_group_name_H-M   'P 1'
#
loop_
_entity.id
_entity.type
_entity.pdbx_description
1 polymer ?
#
loop_
_entity_poly.entity_id
_entity_poly.type
_entity_poly.pdbx_seq_one_letter_code
_entity_poly.pdbx_strand_id
1 'polypeptide(L)'
;LPADFLREVSQIDYTSPVTKINVAVDRLPNFLAAPTERAGQAMAHHRCSIHLNTWDMACLDRGYHEALQGAPSTRPMMELCIPSALDPTLAPPGSHVVSLFTQYTPYLLAGGRAWTQADREAYGDRVFDCIEEYAPGFKSSVIGREILTPADLEREFGLTGG
;
A
#
# COMPACT_ATOMS: atom_id res chain seq x y z
N LEU A 1 18.33 -22.28 26.63
CA LEU A 1 17.91 -22.84 25.33
C LEU A 1 19.12 -23.37 24.59
N PRO A 2 19.00 -24.43 23.78
CA PRO A 2 20.11 -24.95 22.97
C PRO A 2 20.65 -23.88 22.01
N ALA A 3 21.97 -23.84 21.80
CA ALA A 3 22.61 -22.82 20.97
C ALA A 3 22.20 -22.90 19.49
N ASP A 4 21.93 -24.11 18.98
CA ASP A 4 21.45 -24.32 17.61
C ASP A 4 20.03 -23.77 17.43
N PHE A 5 19.15 -24.00 18.40
CA PHE A 5 17.79 -23.46 18.39
C PHE A 5 17.78 -21.92 18.44
N LEU A 6 18.64 -21.31 19.27
CA LEU A 6 18.78 -19.85 19.31
C LEU A 6 19.30 -19.29 17.98
N ARG A 7 20.19 -20.00 17.29
CA ARG A 7 20.70 -19.61 15.97
C ARG A 7 19.61 -19.67 14.93
N GLU A 8 18.85 -20.76 14.87
CA GLU A 8 17.73 -20.92 13.94
C GLU A 8 16.67 -19.84 14.16
N VAL A 9 16.27 -19.61 15.42
CA VAL A 9 15.31 -18.55 15.76
C VAL A 9 15.84 -17.15 15.43
N SER A 10 17.14 -16.88 15.66
CA SER A 10 17.75 -15.58 15.32
C SER A 10 17.89 -15.31 13.82
N GLN A 11 17.75 -16.35 12.98
CA GLN A 11 17.80 -16.24 11.52
C GLN A 11 16.40 -16.09 10.91
N ILE A 12 15.33 -16.22 11.71
CA ILE A 12 13.97 -15.96 11.23
C ILE A 12 13.79 -14.45 11.13
N ASP A 13 13.83 -13.97 9.91
CA ASP A 13 13.50 -12.59 9.60
C ASP A 13 11.98 -12.45 9.47
N TYR A 14 11.37 -11.82 10.48
CA TYR A 14 9.96 -11.48 10.47
C TYR A 14 9.70 -10.11 9.84
N THR A 15 10.71 -9.45 9.25
CA THR A 15 10.47 -8.14 8.64
C THR A 15 9.51 -8.25 7.46
N SER A 16 8.32 -7.70 7.63
CA SER A 16 7.35 -7.56 6.55
C SER A 16 7.59 -6.22 5.88
N PRO A 17 8.03 -6.20 4.60
CA PRO A 17 8.34 -4.95 3.91
C PRO A 17 7.06 -4.30 3.35
N VAL A 18 6.01 -4.22 4.15
CA VAL A 18 4.66 -3.82 3.72
C VAL A 18 4.26 -2.52 4.38
N THR A 19 3.78 -1.58 3.57
CA THR A 19 3.14 -0.35 4.04
C THR A 19 1.66 -0.44 3.76
N LYS A 20 0.84 -0.14 4.77
CA LYS A 20 -0.61 -0.05 4.63
C LYS A 20 -0.99 1.41 4.47
N ILE A 21 -1.82 1.72 3.47
CA ILE A 21 -2.31 3.07 3.23
C ILE A 21 -3.83 3.03 3.21
N ASN A 22 -4.47 3.69 4.18
CA ASN A 22 -5.91 3.90 4.20
C ASN A 22 -6.21 5.23 3.52
N VAL A 23 -7.16 5.25 2.60
CA VAL A 23 -7.52 6.44 1.84
C VAL A 23 -9.03 6.61 1.86
N ALA A 24 -9.49 7.80 2.22
CA ALA A 24 -10.87 8.21 2.05
C ALA A 24 -10.98 8.99 0.74
N VAL A 25 -11.95 8.62 -0.11
CA VAL A 25 -12.20 9.26 -1.40
C VAL A 25 -13.66 9.70 -1.56
N ASP A 26 -13.89 10.79 -2.27
CA ASP A 26 -15.24 11.34 -2.56
C ASP A 26 -15.92 10.72 -3.80
N ARG A 27 -15.24 9.78 -4.47
CA ARG A 27 -15.76 8.99 -5.60
C ARG A 27 -14.88 7.77 -5.83
N LEU A 28 -15.46 6.73 -6.43
CA LEU A 28 -14.72 5.52 -6.79
C LEU A 28 -13.60 5.81 -7.81
N PRO A 29 -12.45 5.12 -7.74
CA PRO A 29 -11.42 5.18 -8.77
C PRO A 29 -11.99 4.74 -10.12
N ASN A 30 -11.71 5.47 -11.20
CA ASN A 30 -12.17 5.09 -12.54
C ASN A 30 -11.02 4.54 -13.37
N PHE A 31 -10.87 3.22 -13.42
CA PHE A 31 -9.75 2.56 -14.07
C PHE A 31 -9.86 2.62 -15.61
N LEU A 32 -8.76 2.98 -16.28
CA LEU A 32 -8.69 3.03 -17.75
C LEU A 32 -8.98 1.67 -18.42
N ALA A 33 -8.54 0.58 -17.79
CA ALA A 33 -8.73 -0.78 -18.31
C ALA A 33 -10.18 -1.30 -18.15
N ALA A 34 -10.94 -0.71 -17.23
CA ALA A 34 -12.32 -1.10 -16.93
C ALA A 34 -13.13 0.15 -16.51
N PRO A 35 -13.44 1.06 -17.45
CA PRO A 35 -14.06 2.33 -17.11
C PRO A 35 -15.46 2.13 -16.52
N THR A 36 -15.81 2.99 -15.58
CA THR A 36 -17.12 3.01 -14.94
C THR A 36 -18.15 3.61 -15.90
N GLU A 37 -19.18 2.83 -16.28
CA GLU A 37 -20.23 3.25 -17.21
C GLU A 37 -21.22 4.25 -16.59
N ARG A 38 -21.41 4.20 -15.26
CA ARG A 38 -22.35 5.05 -14.52
C ARG A 38 -21.69 5.63 -13.27
N ALA A 39 -21.57 6.95 -13.22
CA ALA A 39 -21.01 7.66 -12.09
C ALA A 39 -21.72 7.27 -10.77
N GLY A 40 -20.93 6.97 -9.74
CA GLY A 40 -21.44 6.63 -8.40
C GLY A 40 -21.89 5.17 -8.22
N GLN A 41 -21.80 4.30 -9.24
CA GLN A 41 -22.11 2.87 -9.08
C GLN A 41 -20.85 2.01 -8.99
N ALA A 42 -20.75 1.23 -7.91
CA ALA A 42 -19.70 0.24 -7.73
C ALA A 42 -19.87 -0.96 -8.68
N MET A 43 -19.03 -0.98 -9.72
CA MET A 43 -18.85 -2.10 -10.65
C MET A 43 -18.23 -3.35 -9.99
N ALA A 44 -18.24 -4.49 -10.69
CA ALA A 44 -17.72 -5.76 -10.18
C ALA A 44 -16.23 -5.69 -9.78
N HIS A 45 -15.40 -4.97 -10.54
CA HIS A 45 -13.97 -4.82 -10.23
C HIS A 45 -13.70 -4.02 -8.96
N HIS A 46 -14.59 -3.12 -8.54
CA HIS A 46 -14.47 -2.42 -7.26
C HIS A 46 -14.77 -3.32 -6.04
N ARG A 47 -15.34 -4.49 -6.28
CA ARG A 47 -15.79 -5.43 -5.24
C ARG A 47 -14.83 -6.61 -5.05
N CYS A 48 -13.65 -6.55 -5.66
CA CYS A 48 -12.60 -7.56 -5.53
C CYS A 48 -11.26 -6.90 -5.17
N SER A 49 -10.21 -7.71 -4.99
CA SER A 49 -8.85 -7.24 -4.88
C SER A 49 -8.34 -6.78 -6.25
N ILE A 50 -7.79 -5.57 -6.32
CA ILE A 50 -7.20 -4.98 -7.52
C ILE A 50 -5.68 -4.95 -7.34
N HIS A 51 -4.95 -5.55 -8.28
CA HIS A 51 -3.49 -5.65 -8.21
C HIS A 51 -2.85 -4.76 -9.28
N LEU A 52 -1.99 -3.82 -8.86
CA LEU A 52 -1.30 -2.87 -9.75
C LEU A 52 0.21 -3.12 -9.73
N ASN A 53 0.90 -2.76 -10.82
CA ASN A 53 2.34 -2.96 -11.02
C ASN A 53 2.81 -4.43 -10.92
N THR A 54 1.94 -5.38 -11.25
CA THR A 54 2.24 -6.84 -11.22
C THR A 54 2.55 -7.45 -12.59
N TRP A 55 2.56 -6.64 -13.66
CA TRP A 55 2.61 -7.11 -15.04
C TRP A 55 4.03 -7.40 -15.55
N ASP A 56 5.07 -6.90 -14.87
CA ASP A 56 6.48 -7.07 -15.26
C ASP A 56 7.34 -7.51 -14.08
N MET A 57 7.98 -8.68 -14.24
CA MET A 57 8.91 -9.23 -13.25
C MET A 57 10.12 -8.32 -13.03
N ALA A 58 10.60 -7.61 -14.06
CA ALA A 58 11.71 -6.69 -13.90
C ALA A 58 11.32 -5.47 -13.05
N CYS A 59 10.04 -5.08 -13.03
CA CYS A 59 9.54 -4.05 -12.12
C CYS A 59 9.57 -4.52 -10.66
N LEU A 60 9.13 -5.76 -10.41
CA LEU A 60 9.17 -6.36 -9.07
C LEU A 60 10.61 -6.53 -8.58
N ASP A 61 11.51 -7.01 -9.44
CA ASP A 61 12.93 -7.19 -9.12
C ASP A 61 13.64 -5.85 -8.80
N ARG A 62 13.35 -4.79 -9.56
CA ARG A 62 13.85 -3.44 -9.23
C ARG A 62 13.37 -2.98 -7.86
N GLY A 63 12.07 -3.12 -7.57
CA GLY A 63 11.52 -2.74 -6.27
C GLY A 63 12.15 -3.50 -5.11
N TYR A 64 12.37 -4.80 -5.30
CA TYR A 64 13.09 -5.63 -4.33
C TYR A 64 14.53 -5.13 -4.08
N HIS A 65 15.29 -4.84 -5.14
CA HIS A 65 16.66 -4.33 -5.00
C HIS A 65 16.72 -2.93 -4.35
N GLU A 66 15.76 -2.05 -4.66
CA GLU A 66 15.63 -0.74 -3.99
C GLU A 66 15.42 -0.92 -2.48
N ALA A 67 14.51 -1.81 -2.10
CA ALA A 67 14.23 -2.11 -0.68
C ALA A 67 15.45 -2.70 0.04
N LEU A 68 16.22 -3.59 -0.60
CA LEU A 68 17.48 -4.11 -0.06
C LEU A 68 18.51 -3.00 0.20
N GLN A 69 18.47 -1.91 -0.57
CA GLN A 69 19.33 -0.74 -0.37
C GLN A 69 18.76 0.24 0.68
N GLY A 70 17.63 -0.08 1.31
CA GLY A 70 16.95 0.79 2.27
C GLY A 70 16.18 1.93 1.61
N ALA A 71 15.88 1.85 0.31
CA ALA A 71 15.02 2.81 -0.37
C ALA A 71 13.63 2.20 -0.60
N PRO A 72 12.53 2.91 -0.27
CA PRO A 72 11.20 2.44 -0.63
C PRO A 72 11.04 2.44 -2.14
N SER A 73 10.37 1.42 -2.68
CA SER A 73 10.31 1.24 -4.12
C SER A 73 9.74 2.47 -4.85
N THR A 74 10.33 2.79 -5.99
CA THR A 74 9.87 3.86 -6.88
C THR A 74 8.57 3.50 -7.59
N ARG A 75 8.32 2.20 -7.83
CA ARG A 75 7.11 1.69 -8.45
C ARG A 75 6.65 0.43 -7.71
N PRO A 76 6.07 0.59 -6.51
CA PRO A 76 5.73 -0.56 -5.66
C PRO A 76 4.63 -1.41 -6.29
N MET A 77 4.68 -2.71 -6.03
CA MET A 77 3.52 -3.58 -6.22
C MET A 77 2.45 -3.18 -5.22
N MET A 78 1.21 -3.04 -5.69
CA MET A 78 0.11 -2.59 -4.85
C MET A 78 -1.06 -3.55 -4.95
N GLU A 79 -1.62 -3.91 -3.80
CA GLU A 79 -2.94 -4.50 -3.67
C GLU A 79 -3.90 -3.42 -3.15
N LEU A 80 -4.99 -3.21 -3.88
CA LEU A 80 -6.01 -2.20 -3.63
C LEU A 80 -7.36 -2.88 -3.43
N CYS A 81 -8.03 -2.55 -2.33
CA CYS A 81 -9.36 -3.04 -1.99
C CYS A 81 -10.28 -1.87 -1.62
N ILE A 82 -11.55 -1.95 -2.01
CA ILE A 82 -12.56 -0.92 -1.70
C ILE A 82 -13.69 -1.57 -0.87
N PRO A 83 -13.49 -1.78 0.44
CA PRO A 83 -14.48 -2.46 1.26
C PRO A 83 -15.85 -1.78 1.26
N SER A 84 -15.91 -0.45 1.16
CA SER A 84 -17.17 0.30 1.08
C SER A 84 -17.98 0.05 -0.21
N ALA A 85 -17.36 -0.55 -1.23
CA ALA A 85 -18.09 -0.99 -2.44
C ALA A 85 -18.89 -2.28 -2.20
N LEU A 86 -18.50 -3.07 -1.20
CA LEU A 86 -19.21 -4.26 -0.74
C LEU A 86 -20.20 -3.93 0.37
N ASP A 87 -19.78 -3.12 1.34
CA ASP A 87 -20.58 -2.68 2.48
C ASP A 87 -20.68 -1.15 2.54
N PRO A 88 -21.79 -0.56 2.07
CA PRO A 88 -22.00 0.89 2.10
C PRO A 88 -22.03 1.51 3.50
N THR A 89 -22.12 0.73 4.59
CA THR A 89 -22.14 1.28 5.96
C THR A 89 -20.77 1.75 6.44
N LEU A 90 -19.71 1.35 5.74
CA LEU A 90 -18.32 1.71 6.07
C LEU A 90 -17.93 3.13 5.67
N ALA A 91 -18.76 3.83 4.89
CA ALA A 91 -18.50 5.19 4.47
C ALA A 91 -19.80 6.02 4.37
N PRO A 92 -19.76 7.34 4.55
CA PRO A 92 -20.89 8.21 4.27
C PRO A 92 -21.35 8.10 2.81
N PRO A 93 -22.63 8.39 2.51
CA PRO A 93 -23.13 8.38 1.12
C PRO A 93 -22.30 9.29 0.21
N GLY A 94 -21.84 8.71 -0.91
CA GLY A 94 -20.98 9.42 -1.88
C GLY A 94 -19.50 9.43 -1.51
N SER A 95 -19.07 8.77 -0.43
CA SER A 95 -17.65 8.57 -0.11
C SER A 95 -17.31 7.09 -0.05
N HIS A 96 -16.03 6.78 -0.21
CA HIS A 96 -15.52 5.42 -0.18
C HIS A 96 -14.21 5.33 0.61
N VAL A 97 -13.97 4.17 1.20
CA VAL A 97 -12.70 3.84 1.84
C VAL A 97 -11.96 2.89 0.91
N VAL A 98 -10.72 3.25 0.58
CA VAL A 98 -9.78 2.46 -0.19
C VAL A 98 -8.64 2.03 0.72
N SER A 99 -8.38 0.74 0.81
CA SER A 99 -7.24 0.17 1.53
C SER A 99 -6.20 -0.27 0.51
N LEU A 100 -4.97 0.18 0.71
CA LEU A 100 -3.82 -0.18 -0.12
C LEU A 100 -2.81 -0.94 0.74
N PHE A 101 -2.24 -2.00 0.18
CA PHE A 101 -1.05 -2.66 0.70
C PHE A 101 0.04 -2.58 -0.37
N THR A 102 1.18 -2.03 0.00
CA THR A 102 2.29 -1.82 -0.91
C THR A 102 3.51 -2.60 -0.48
N GLN A 103 4.09 -3.37 -1.39
CA GLN A 103 5.27 -4.19 -1.13
C GLN A 103 6.57 -3.38 -1.34
N TYR A 104 7.67 -3.92 -0.82
CA TYR A 104 9.03 -3.38 -0.99
C TYR A 104 9.24 -2.03 -0.30
N THR A 105 8.77 -1.96 0.95
CA THR A 105 9.02 -0.83 1.85
C THR A 105 9.90 -1.28 3.01
N PRO A 106 11.14 -0.78 3.12
CA PRO A 106 12.06 -1.27 4.14
C PRO A 106 11.66 -0.75 5.53
N TYR A 107 11.92 -1.55 6.57
CA TYR A 107 11.63 -1.19 7.97
C TYR A 107 12.44 0.05 8.41
N LEU A 108 13.73 0.10 8.05
CA LEU A 108 14.57 1.30 8.15
C LEU A 108 14.99 1.77 6.75
N LEU A 109 15.04 3.08 6.59
CA LEU A 109 15.59 3.72 5.40
C LEU A 109 17.12 3.59 5.35
N ALA A 110 17.70 3.85 4.18
CA ALA A 110 19.14 3.81 3.93
C ALA A 110 19.95 4.51 5.03
N GLY A 111 21.01 3.84 5.49
CA GLY A 111 21.82 4.30 6.62
C GLY A 111 21.19 4.04 7.99
N GLY A 112 20.17 3.17 8.09
CA GLY A 112 19.53 2.79 9.36
C GLY A 112 18.60 3.86 9.91
N ARG A 113 18.09 4.74 9.04
CA ARG A 113 17.27 5.89 9.41
C ARG A 113 15.81 5.47 9.62
N ALA A 114 15.18 5.97 10.67
CA ALA A 114 13.74 5.81 10.85
C ALA A 114 12.96 6.67 9.83
N TRP A 115 11.76 6.21 9.48
CA TRP A 115 10.82 6.95 8.63
C TRP A 115 10.33 8.22 9.32
N THR A 116 10.57 9.38 8.70
CA THR A 116 9.96 10.64 9.15
C THR A 116 8.57 10.82 8.57
N GLN A 117 7.75 11.74 9.12
CA GLN A 117 6.45 12.06 8.52
C GLN A 117 6.59 12.51 7.06
N ALA A 118 7.62 13.29 6.73
CA ALA A 118 7.86 13.74 5.36
C ALA A 118 8.17 12.57 4.41
N ASP A 119 8.94 11.57 4.86
CA ASP A 119 9.23 10.37 4.07
C ASP A 119 7.95 9.57 3.78
N ARG A 120 7.05 9.49 4.77
CA ARG A 120 5.75 8.80 4.64
C ARG A 120 4.87 9.49 3.60
N GLU A 121 4.68 10.81 3.75
CA GLU A 121 3.86 11.60 2.82
C GLU A 121 4.41 11.50 1.39
N ALA A 122 5.74 11.63 1.22
CA ALA A 122 6.39 11.50 -0.08
C ALA A 122 6.22 10.11 -0.71
N TYR A 123 6.21 9.05 0.10
CA TYR A 123 5.91 7.71 -0.36
C TYR A 123 4.44 7.56 -0.77
N GLY A 124 3.52 8.07 0.05
CA GLY A 124 2.08 8.07 -0.26
C GLY A 124 1.77 8.83 -1.56
N ASP A 125 2.39 9.99 -1.77
CA ASP A 125 2.26 10.75 -3.02
C ASP A 125 2.72 9.94 -4.23
N ARG A 126 3.84 9.22 -4.12
CA ARG A 126 4.35 8.36 -5.19
C ARG A 126 3.42 7.19 -5.50
N VAL A 127 2.86 6.55 -4.48
CA VAL A 127 1.86 5.50 -4.63
C VAL A 127 0.64 6.05 -5.37
N PHE A 128 0.18 7.24 -5.01
CA PHE A 128 -0.98 7.86 -5.64
C PHE A 128 -0.69 8.31 -7.07
N ASP A 129 0.53 8.78 -7.37
CA ASP A 129 0.98 9.06 -8.74
C ASP A 129 0.93 7.79 -9.60
N CYS A 130 1.36 6.65 -9.06
CA CYS A 130 1.24 5.37 -9.76
C CYS A 130 -0.22 5.00 -10.03
N ILE A 131 -1.12 5.20 -9.05
CA ILE A 131 -2.55 4.93 -9.22
C ILE A 131 -3.17 5.89 -10.24
N GLU A 132 -2.76 7.15 -10.27
CA GLU A 132 -3.24 8.17 -11.22
C GLU A 132 -2.99 7.76 -12.68
N GLU A 133 -1.89 7.04 -12.96
CA GLU A 133 -1.62 6.47 -14.30
C GLU A 133 -2.69 5.45 -14.73
N TYR A 134 -3.25 4.69 -13.78
CA TYR A 134 -4.26 3.65 -14.04
C TYR A 134 -5.69 4.15 -13.88
N ALA A 135 -5.92 5.10 -12.99
CA ALA A 135 -7.22 5.68 -12.66
C ALA A 135 -7.11 7.22 -12.53
N PRO A 136 -7.03 7.95 -13.65
CA PRO A 136 -6.94 9.40 -13.64
C PRO A 136 -8.09 10.05 -12.86
N GLY A 137 -7.77 11.08 -12.06
CA GLY A 137 -8.69 11.74 -11.15
C GLY A 137 -8.79 11.08 -9.77
N PHE A 138 -7.96 10.08 -9.47
CA PHE A 138 -7.87 9.47 -8.14
C PHE A 138 -7.28 10.45 -7.12
N LYS A 139 -6.17 11.12 -7.43
CA LYS A 139 -5.55 12.07 -6.50
C LYS A 139 -6.50 13.19 -6.08
N SER A 140 -7.31 13.68 -7.02
CA SER A 140 -8.29 14.72 -6.76
C SER A 140 -9.58 14.21 -6.12
N SER A 141 -9.74 12.90 -5.91
CA SER A 141 -10.85 12.36 -5.09
C SER A 141 -10.45 12.16 -3.63
N VAL A 142 -9.17 12.18 -3.30
CA VAL A 142 -8.67 11.95 -1.94
C VAL A 142 -9.11 13.09 -1.01
N ILE A 143 -9.88 12.74 0.02
CA ILE A 143 -10.32 13.65 1.08
C ILE A 143 -9.58 13.39 2.41
N GLY A 144 -8.91 12.25 2.53
CA GLY A 144 -8.08 11.91 3.68
C GLY A 144 -7.20 10.70 3.39
N ARG A 145 -6.04 10.63 4.05
CA ARG A 145 -5.12 9.50 3.94
C ARG A 145 -4.41 9.24 5.26
N GLU A 146 -4.07 7.99 5.48
CA GLU A 146 -3.25 7.52 6.59
C GLU A 146 -2.26 6.49 6.05
N ILE A 147 -0.97 6.70 6.33
CA ILE A 147 0.14 5.88 5.82
C ILE A 147 0.82 5.24 7.03
N LEU A 148 0.69 3.92 7.13
CA LEU A 148 1.21 3.09 8.22
C LEU A 148 2.40 2.29 7.69
N THR A 149 3.61 2.69 8.09
CA THR A 149 4.85 2.01 7.69
C THR A 149 5.04 0.72 8.49
N PRO A 150 5.99 -0.17 8.12
CA PRO A 150 6.26 -1.40 8.87
C PRO A 150 6.46 -1.17 10.38
N ALA A 151 7.20 -0.12 10.76
CA ALA A 151 7.43 0.24 12.16
C ALA A 151 6.15 0.72 12.88
N ASP A 152 5.18 1.28 12.16
CA ASP A 152 3.87 1.63 12.72
C ASP A 152 3.00 0.41 12.90
N LEU A 153 3.02 -0.51 11.93
CA LEU A 153 2.29 -1.76 12.00
C LEU A 153 2.74 -2.61 13.19
N GLU A 154 4.05 -2.68 13.44
CA GLU A 154 4.61 -3.31 14.63
C GLU A 154 4.13 -2.62 15.92
N ARG A 155 4.18 -1.29 15.97
CA ARG A 155 3.80 -0.51 17.15
C ARG A 155 2.31 -0.60 17.48
N GLU A 156 1.44 -0.54 16.46
CA GLU A 156 0.00 -0.43 16.64
C GLU A 156 -0.71 -1.78 16.70
N PHE A 157 -0.20 -2.78 15.97
CA PHE A 157 -0.83 -4.10 15.88
C PHE A 157 0.00 -5.23 16.52
N GLY A 158 1.20 -4.93 17.04
CA GLY A 158 2.07 -5.93 17.68
C GLY A 158 2.70 -6.91 16.69
N LEU A 159 2.77 -6.54 15.41
CA LEU A 159 3.39 -7.33 14.35
C LEU A 159 4.90 -7.18 14.43
N THR A 160 5.58 -8.03 15.22
CA THR A 160 7.05 -8.00 15.33
C THR A 160 7.71 -8.10 13.97
N GLY A 161 8.45 -7.07 13.55
CA GLY A 161 9.05 -6.94 12.22
C GLY A 161 8.24 -6.17 11.16
N GLY A 162 6.99 -5.79 11.47
CA GLY A 162 6.05 -5.18 10.52
C GLY A 162 5.05 -6.18 9.96
#